data_AF-A0A4Q7Y7L5-F1
#
_entry.id   AF-A0A4Q7Y7L5-F1
#
_cell.length_a   1.000
_cell.length_b   1.000
_cell.length_c   1.000
_cell.angle_alpha   90.00
_cell.angle_beta   90.00
_cell.angle_gamma   90.00
#
_symmetry.space_group_name_H-M   'P 1'
#
loop_
_entity.id
_entity.type
_entity.pdbx_description
1 polymer ?
#
loop_
_entity_poly.entity_id
_entity_poly.type
_entity_poly.pdbx_seq_one_letter_code
_entity_poly.pdbx_strand_id
1 'polypeptide(L)'
;MSPRISVRPAGAGGTGGPPVEPTGPDAAVPGNAVDGHLDAEARVPYGRARDLLVAAVVAGCGVLTLAGSRGLPTGGDDGSLGPDWWPTVLGLGLLLAAGGIAAAGLLHRAVPDDESVTRHGLLQLGGLAALVICYGSAWQYFHFVPVTFVFVAALTAVLGSRGVHALVVFPAVIVGLTYGIFGLLLRVPL
;
A
#
# COMPACT_ATOMS: atom_id res chain seq x y z
N MET A 1 10.28 -10.20 44.74
CA MET A 1 11.63 -9.64 44.54
C MET A 1 11.48 -8.47 43.58
N SER A 2 11.47 -7.24 44.11
CA SER A 2 11.23 -6.02 43.35
C SER A 2 12.37 -5.03 43.60
N PRO A 3 13.02 -4.53 42.54
CA PRO A 3 13.67 -3.22 42.60
C PRO A 3 13.56 -2.47 41.25
N ARG A 4 13.64 -1.15 41.08
CA ARG A 4 13.67 0.06 41.92
C ARG A 4 13.30 1.18 40.92
N ILE A 5 12.29 1.99 41.23
CA ILE A 5 11.91 3.16 40.42
C ILE A 5 12.90 4.28 40.74
N SER A 6 13.68 4.71 39.75
CA SER A 6 14.57 5.86 39.85
C SER A 6 13.79 7.14 39.54
N VAL A 7 13.44 7.89 40.58
CA VAL A 7 12.85 9.23 40.46
C VAL A 7 13.96 10.22 40.11
N ARG A 8 13.82 10.90 38.98
CA ARG A 8 14.71 11.98 38.51
C ARG A 8 14.33 13.30 39.22
N PRO A 9 15.29 14.01 39.84
CA PRO A 9 14.99 15.26 40.54
C PRO A 9 14.72 16.41 39.56
N ALA A 10 13.73 17.23 39.93
CA ALA A 10 13.38 18.49 39.30
C ALA A 10 14.51 19.51 39.53
N GLY A 11 15.16 19.92 38.44
CA GLY A 11 16.09 21.04 38.42
C GLY A 11 15.33 22.35 38.21
N ALA A 12 15.24 23.13 39.28
CA ALA A 12 14.87 24.54 39.25
C ALA A 12 16.12 25.40 38.98
N GLY A 13 15.96 26.41 38.14
CA GLY A 13 16.95 27.44 37.80
C GLY A 13 16.73 27.88 36.35
N GLY A 14 16.46 29.14 36.01
CA GLY A 14 16.52 30.38 36.74
C GLY A 14 16.61 31.49 35.69
N THR A 15 15.65 32.41 35.73
CA THR A 15 15.81 33.87 35.61
C THR A 15 16.40 34.51 34.35
N GLY A 16 15.65 35.46 33.78
CA GLY A 16 16.25 36.68 33.21
C GLY A 16 15.92 37.02 31.75
N GLY A 17 14.64 37.08 31.38
CA GLY A 17 14.21 37.77 30.15
C GLY A 17 13.70 39.18 30.48
N PRO A 18 14.06 40.23 29.73
CA PRO A 18 13.58 41.59 29.99
C PRO A 18 12.05 41.71 29.83
N PRO A 19 11.42 42.67 30.53
CA PRO A 19 9.98 42.89 30.48
C PRO A 19 9.59 43.32 29.06
N VAL A 20 8.77 42.51 28.39
CA VAL A 20 8.12 42.90 27.14
C VAL A 20 6.96 43.82 27.52
N GLU A 21 7.15 45.10 27.23
CA GLU A 21 6.19 46.18 27.36
C GLU A 21 4.99 45.93 26.42
N PRO A 22 3.75 45.79 26.92
CA PRO A 22 2.56 45.67 26.09
C PRO A 22 2.03 47.08 25.77
N THR A 23 2.63 47.73 24.77
CA THR A 23 2.23 49.07 24.34
C THR A 23 1.57 49.01 22.96
N GLY A 24 0.23 49.02 22.96
CA GLY A 24 -0.54 49.36 21.77
C GLY A 24 -1.99 48.85 21.77
N PRO A 25 -2.94 49.58 22.40
CA PRO A 25 -4.35 49.53 22.04
C PRO A 25 -4.57 50.52 20.90
N ASP A 26 -4.76 50.02 19.68
CA ASP A 26 -5.42 50.69 18.54
C ASP A 26 -4.81 50.23 17.20
N ALA A 27 -5.26 49.07 16.76
CA ALA A 27 -5.52 48.84 15.35
C ALA A 27 -6.80 48.02 15.26
N ALA A 28 -7.92 48.69 15.55
CA ALA A 28 -9.19 48.29 15.00
C ALA A 28 -9.02 48.25 13.48
N VAL A 29 -8.83 47.06 12.92
CA VAL A 29 -9.01 46.80 11.49
C VAL A 29 -10.52 46.59 11.30
N PRO A 30 -11.26 47.56 10.77
CA PRO A 30 -12.66 47.36 10.44
C PRO A 30 -12.73 46.74 9.05
N GLY A 31 -13.39 45.59 8.95
CA GLY A 31 -13.84 45.07 7.68
C GLY A 31 -12.88 44.09 7.01
N ASN A 32 -13.05 42.81 7.34
CA ASN A 32 -13.13 41.83 6.26
C ASN A 32 -14.17 40.76 6.60
N ALA A 33 -15.43 41.20 6.63
CA ALA A 33 -16.61 40.34 6.79
C ALA A 33 -17.39 40.21 5.48
N VAL A 34 -16.71 40.32 4.32
CA VAL A 34 -17.36 40.35 2.99
C VAL A 34 -16.91 39.23 2.05
N ASP A 35 -15.92 38.40 2.39
CA ASP A 35 -15.48 37.32 1.48
C ASP A 35 -15.87 35.92 1.97
N GLY A 36 -16.97 35.80 2.73
CA GLY A 36 -17.48 34.50 3.21
C GLY A 36 -18.47 33.80 2.26
N HIS A 37 -18.83 34.42 1.14
CA HIS A 37 -19.93 33.94 0.28
C HIS A 37 -19.54 33.52 -1.14
N LEU A 38 -18.25 33.59 -1.52
CA LEU A 38 -17.79 33.21 -2.86
C LEU A 38 -16.94 31.92 -2.92
N ASP A 39 -16.65 31.28 -1.79
CA ASP A 39 -15.90 30.02 -1.76
C ASP A 39 -16.79 28.76 -1.64
N ALA A 40 -18.12 28.94 -1.67
CA ALA A 40 -19.08 27.83 -1.60
C ALA A 40 -19.41 27.22 -2.97
N GLU A 41 -19.04 27.87 -4.08
CA GLU A 41 -19.27 27.35 -5.43
C GLU A 41 -18.01 26.69 -5.98
N ALA A 42 -18.14 25.40 -6.35
CA ALA A 42 -17.17 24.58 -7.05
C ALA A 42 -16.03 23.92 -6.23
N ARG A 43 -16.34 23.28 -5.09
CA ARG A 43 -15.66 22.00 -4.82
C ARG A 43 -16.12 21.00 -5.87
N VAL A 44 -15.38 20.93 -6.97
CA VAL A 44 -15.64 20.02 -8.09
C VAL A 44 -15.78 18.59 -7.55
N PRO A 45 -16.79 17.81 -7.98
CA PRO A 45 -17.05 16.44 -7.52
C PRO A 45 -16.00 15.43 -8.02
N TYR A 46 -14.71 15.73 -7.91
CA TYR A 46 -13.62 14.86 -8.35
C TYR A 46 -13.61 13.50 -7.64
N GLY A 47 -14.09 13.42 -6.39
CA GLY A 47 -14.11 12.17 -5.62
C GLY A 47 -14.91 11.06 -6.29
N ARG A 48 -16.17 11.30 -6.67
CA ARG A 48 -17.02 10.24 -7.23
C ARG A 48 -16.57 9.79 -8.63
N ALA A 49 -16.20 10.75 -9.49
CA ALA A 49 -15.73 10.42 -10.83
C ALA A 49 -14.41 9.64 -10.78
N ARG A 50 -13.49 10.02 -9.88
CA ARG A 50 -12.23 9.30 -9.61
C ARG A 50 -12.52 7.89 -9.11
N ASP A 51 -13.37 7.73 -8.10
CA ASP A 51 -13.66 6.43 -7.50
C ASP A 51 -14.36 5.49 -8.50
N LEU A 52 -15.28 6.03 -9.32
CA LEU A 52 -15.90 5.28 -10.40
C LEU A 52 -14.91 4.90 -11.52
N LEU A 53 -13.98 5.79 -11.88
CA LEU A 53 -12.93 5.48 -12.85
C LEU A 53 -12.01 4.39 -12.31
N VAL A 54 -11.58 4.48 -11.05
CA VAL A 54 -10.77 3.46 -10.39
C VAL A 54 -11.52 2.14 -10.35
N ALA A 55 -12.78 2.13 -9.93
CA ALA A 55 -13.62 0.93 -9.93
C ALA A 55 -13.76 0.34 -11.34
N ALA A 56 -13.94 1.16 -12.37
CA ALA A 56 -14.03 0.70 -13.76
C ALA A 56 -12.72 0.09 -14.26
N VAL A 57 -11.57 0.68 -13.94
CA VAL A 57 -10.25 0.12 -14.28
C VAL A 57 -10.02 -1.21 -13.58
N VAL A 58 -10.29 -1.28 -12.27
CA VAL A 58 -10.13 -2.52 -11.48
C VAL A 58 -11.08 -3.61 -11.99
N ALA A 59 -12.34 -3.26 -12.30
CA ALA A 59 -13.30 -4.18 -12.89
C ALA A 59 -12.83 -4.68 -14.26
N GLY A 60 -12.32 -3.78 -15.11
CA GLY A 60 -11.73 -4.11 -16.41
C GLY A 60 -10.59 -5.11 -16.28
N CYS A 61 -9.65 -4.88 -15.35
CA CYS A 61 -8.58 -5.84 -15.05
C CYS A 61 -9.14 -7.20 -14.58
N GLY A 62 -10.17 -7.21 -13.74
CA GLY A 62 -10.85 -8.43 -13.30
C GLY A 62 -11.48 -9.21 -14.45
N VAL A 63 -12.22 -8.52 -15.33
CA VAL A 63 -12.82 -9.11 -16.54
C VAL A 63 -11.76 -9.66 -17.49
N LEU A 64 -10.68 -8.91 -17.74
CA LEU A 64 -9.59 -9.36 -18.60
C LEU A 64 -8.89 -10.59 -18.03
N THR A 65 -8.67 -10.64 -16.72
CA THR A 65 -8.10 -11.80 -16.03
C THR A 65 -9.00 -13.03 -16.20
N LEU A 66 -10.31 -12.89 -15.99
CA LEU A 66 -11.27 -13.97 -16.19
C LEU A 66 -11.41 -14.39 -17.65
N ALA A 67 -11.34 -13.44 -18.58
CA ALA A 67 -11.36 -13.76 -20.00
C ALA A 67 -10.11 -14.56 -20.41
N GLY A 68 -8.94 -14.18 -19.88
CA GLY A 68 -7.68 -14.90 -20.08
C GLY A 68 -7.68 -16.30 -19.47
N SER A 69 -8.37 -16.52 -18.35
CA SER A 69 -8.41 -17.83 -17.70
C SER A 69 -9.21 -18.87 -18.48
N ARG A 70 -10.19 -18.46 -19.30
CA ARG A 70 -11.03 -19.37 -20.10
C ARG A 70 -10.30 -20.16 -21.17
N GLY A 71 -9.09 -19.74 -21.54
CA GLY A 71 -8.26 -20.45 -22.52
C GLY A 71 -7.38 -21.55 -21.91
N LEU A 72 -7.36 -21.69 -20.59
CA LEU A 72 -6.54 -22.69 -19.92
C LEU A 72 -7.25 -24.05 -19.92
N PRO A 73 -6.54 -25.17 -20.17
CA PRO A 73 -7.13 -26.50 -20.07
C PRO A 73 -7.68 -26.71 -18.65
N THR A 74 -8.98 -26.98 -18.53
CA THR A 74 -9.59 -27.38 -17.26
C THR A 74 -9.03 -28.75 -16.88
N GLY A 75 -8.06 -28.75 -15.96
CA GLY A 75 -7.39 -29.96 -15.49
C GLY A 75 -8.23 -30.72 -14.46
N GLY A 76 -8.89 -31.78 -14.91
CA GLY A 76 -9.11 -33.01 -14.15
C GLY A 76 -10.40 -33.11 -13.32
N ASP A 77 -11.16 -34.18 -13.58
CA ASP A 77 -12.35 -34.65 -12.85
C ASP A 77 -12.07 -35.13 -11.40
N ASP A 78 -10.85 -34.94 -10.88
CA ASP A 78 -10.34 -35.60 -9.67
C ASP A 78 -10.33 -34.69 -8.41
N GLY A 79 -10.98 -33.53 -8.45
CA GLY A 79 -11.01 -32.59 -7.32
C GLY A 79 -9.70 -31.84 -7.06
N SER A 80 -8.73 -31.92 -7.98
CA SER A 80 -7.53 -31.07 -7.98
C SER A 80 -7.86 -29.65 -8.40
N LEU A 81 -7.26 -28.65 -7.75
CA LEU A 81 -7.39 -27.25 -8.15
C LEU A 81 -6.77 -27.05 -9.55
N GLY A 82 -7.62 -26.95 -10.58
CA GLY A 82 -7.21 -26.80 -11.98
C GLY A 82 -6.46 -25.48 -12.26
N PRO A 83 -5.61 -25.40 -13.30
CA PRO A 83 -4.70 -24.25 -13.53
C PRO A 83 -5.41 -22.88 -13.71
N ASP A 84 -6.72 -22.88 -13.94
CA ASP A 84 -7.60 -21.73 -14.02
C ASP A 84 -8.06 -21.21 -12.63
N TRP A 85 -7.97 -22.01 -11.57
CA TRP A 85 -8.50 -21.69 -10.24
C TRP A 85 -7.97 -20.36 -9.70
N TRP A 86 -6.66 -20.15 -9.81
CA TRP A 86 -5.99 -18.97 -9.28
C TRP A 86 -6.35 -17.70 -10.07
N PRO A 87 -6.23 -17.68 -11.42
CA PRO A 87 -6.76 -16.58 -12.23
C PRO A 87 -8.23 -16.28 -11.95
N THR A 88 -9.07 -17.30 -11.74
CA THR A 88 -10.50 -17.12 -11.43
C THR A 88 -10.72 -16.45 -10.09
N VAL A 89 -10.06 -16.91 -9.03
CA VAL A 89 -10.14 -16.29 -7.69
C VAL A 89 -9.64 -14.85 -7.72
N LEU A 90 -8.53 -14.59 -8.43
CA LEU A 90 -7.96 -13.26 -8.57
C LEU A 90 -8.91 -12.32 -9.32
N GLY A 91 -9.46 -12.78 -10.45
CA GLY A 91 -10.43 -12.03 -11.24
C GLY A 91 -11.70 -11.72 -10.46
N LEU A 92 -12.24 -12.69 -9.72
CA LEU A 92 -13.41 -12.50 -8.85
C LEU A 92 -13.10 -11.52 -7.70
N GLY A 93 -11.92 -11.63 -7.09
CA GLY A 93 -11.46 -10.71 -6.05
C GLY A 93 -11.36 -9.26 -6.54
N LEU A 94 -10.83 -9.06 -7.75
CA LEU A 94 -10.80 -7.74 -8.39
C LEU A 94 -12.21 -7.19 -8.64
N LEU A 95 -13.15 -8.02 -9.11
CA LEU A 95 -14.54 -7.60 -9.30
C LEU A 95 -15.22 -7.22 -7.99
N LEU A 96 -15.00 -7.99 -6.92
CA LEU A 96 -15.51 -7.67 -5.58
C LEU A 96 -14.93 -6.36 -5.05
N ALA A 97 -13.62 -6.15 -5.22
CA ALA A 97 -12.96 -4.91 -4.83
C ALA A 97 -13.52 -3.71 -5.63
N ALA A 98 -13.68 -3.84 -6.94
CA ALA A 98 -14.28 -2.82 -7.80
C ALA A 98 -15.73 -2.49 -7.37
N GLY A 99 -16.53 -3.51 -7.06
CA GLY A 99 -17.88 -3.35 -6.52
C GLY A 99 -17.88 -2.60 -5.19
N GLY A 100 -16.94 -2.93 -4.29
CA GLY A 100 -16.76 -2.22 -3.02
C GLY A 100 -16.39 -0.74 -3.20
N ILE A 101 -15.46 -0.43 -4.11
CA ILE A 101 -15.05 0.94 -4.43
C ILE A 101 -16.21 1.72 -5.04
N ALA A 102 -16.92 1.14 -6.02
CA ALA A 102 -18.08 1.76 -6.62
C ALA A 102 -19.18 2.03 -5.59
N ALA A 103 -19.49 1.05 -4.73
CA ALA A 103 -20.46 1.20 -3.66
C ALA A 103 -20.04 2.32 -2.68
N ALA A 104 -18.77 2.38 -2.27
CA ALA A 104 -18.26 3.44 -1.40
C ALA A 104 -18.40 4.84 -2.04
N GLY A 105 -18.09 4.96 -3.33
CA GLY A 105 -18.26 6.20 -4.10
C GLY A 105 -19.72 6.63 -4.26
N LEU A 106 -20.66 5.67 -4.38
CA LEU A 106 -22.10 5.95 -4.44
C LEU A 106 -22.67 6.32 -3.05
N LEU A 107 -22.26 5.62 -2.00
CA LEU A 107 -22.78 5.78 -0.64
C LEU A 107 -22.24 7.02 0.10
N HIS A 108 -21.50 7.91 -0.57
CA HIS A 108 -20.96 9.14 0.04
C HIS A 108 -20.10 8.90 1.28
N ARG A 109 -19.50 7.72 1.40
CA ARG A 109 -18.46 7.51 2.40
C ARG A 109 -17.19 8.15 1.84
N ALA A 110 -17.20 9.49 1.80
CA ALA A 110 -16.03 10.29 1.53
C ALA A 110 -15.03 9.91 2.61
N VAL A 111 -14.13 9.01 2.26
CA VAL A 111 -12.90 8.82 3.01
C VAL A 111 -12.29 10.21 3.09
N PRO A 112 -11.94 10.71 4.29
CA PRO A 112 -11.26 11.98 4.42
C PRO A 112 -10.11 12.02 3.41
N ASP A 113 -10.12 13.01 2.52
CA ASP A 113 -9.17 13.18 1.41
C ASP A 113 -7.82 13.70 1.97
N ASP A 114 -7.37 13.15 3.11
CA ASP A 114 -6.35 13.73 3.97
C ASP A 114 -4.95 13.12 3.81
N GLU A 115 -4.78 12.09 2.98
CA GLU A 115 -3.45 11.62 2.61
C GLU A 115 -3.19 11.98 1.15
N SER A 116 -2.68 13.19 0.92
CA SER A 116 -2.20 13.60 -0.40
C SER A 116 -1.26 12.52 -0.94
N VAL A 117 -1.53 12.00 -2.15
CA VAL A 117 -0.68 10.99 -2.79
C VAL A 117 0.74 11.53 -2.84
N THR A 118 1.59 11.03 -1.94
CA THR A 118 2.98 11.49 -1.88
C THR A 118 3.67 10.98 -3.14
N ARG A 119 4.46 11.84 -3.80
CA ARG A 119 5.29 11.44 -4.96
C ARG A 119 6.18 10.23 -4.61
N HIS A 120 6.55 10.11 -3.34
CA HIS A 120 7.28 8.97 -2.81
C HIS A 120 6.46 7.67 -2.87
N GLY A 121 5.19 7.68 -2.43
CA GLY A 121 4.31 6.52 -2.54
C GLY A 121 4.06 6.08 -3.98
N LEU A 122 3.93 7.02 -4.92
CA LEU A 122 3.77 6.69 -6.33
C LEU A 122 5.02 6.06 -6.95
N LEU A 123 6.21 6.58 -6.60
CA LEU A 123 7.49 5.99 -6.99
C LEU A 123 7.67 4.59 -6.38
N GLN A 124 7.29 4.41 -5.13
CA GLN A 124 7.35 3.13 -4.43
C GLN A 124 6.42 2.09 -5.08
N LEU A 125 5.20 2.49 -5.42
CA LEU A 125 4.24 1.65 -6.14
C LEU A 125 4.75 1.27 -7.53
N GLY A 126 5.27 2.24 -8.29
CA GLY A 126 5.89 2.00 -9.59
C GLY A 126 7.10 1.07 -9.51
N GLY A 127 7.94 1.24 -8.47
CA GLY A 127 9.05 0.35 -8.17
C GLY A 127 8.59 -1.07 -7.86
N LEU A 128 7.53 -1.23 -7.07
CA LEU A 128 6.93 -2.54 -6.77
C LEU A 128 6.42 -3.23 -8.03
N ALA A 129 5.68 -2.51 -8.86
CA ALA A 129 5.13 -3.04 -10.11
C ALA A 129 6.26 -3.46 -11.07
N ALA A 130 7.28 -2.62 -11.25
CA ALA A 130 8.45 -2.96 -12.05
C ALA A 130 9.16 -4.20 -11.51
N LEU A 131 9.31 -4.31 -10.18
CA LEU A 131 9.97 -5.45 -9.55
C LEU A 131 9.23 -6.78 -9.79
N VAL A 132 7.89 -6.76 -9.72
CA VAL A 132 7.06 -7.94 -10.03
C VAL A 132 7.22 -8.36 -11.49
N ILE A 133 7.22 -7.40 -12.43
CA ILE A 133 7.43 -7.69 -13.85
C ILE A 133 8.84 -8.27 -14.08
N CYS A 134 9.87 -7.62 -13.52
CA CYS A 134 11.25 -8.10 -13.61
C CYS A 134 11.41 -9.51 -13.03
N TYR A 135 10.77 -9.81 -11.89
CA TYR A 135 10.76 -11.14 -11.30
C TYR A 135 10.13 -12.17 -12.24
N GLY A 136 8.95 -11.89 -12.78
CA GLY A 136 8.27 -12.77 -13.74
C GLY A 136 9.11 -13.06 -14.98
N SER A 137 9.78 -12.03 -15.52
CA SER A 137 10.70 -12.19 -16.65
C SER A 137 11.98 -12.95 -16.29
N ALA A 138 12.60 -12.65 -15.16
CA ALA A 138 13.83 -13.30 -14.70
C ALA A 138 13.64 -14.82 -14.49
N TRP A 139 12.43 -15.22 -14.10
CA TRP A 139 12.10 -16.62 -13.87
C TRP A 139 12.19 -17.50 -15.13
N GLN A 140 12.16 -16.90 -16.34
CA GLN A 140 12.37 -17.62 -17.59
C GLN A 140 13.84 -18.01 -17.84
N TYR A 141 14.78 -17.37 -17.14
CA TYR A 141 16.22 -17.48 -17.42
C TYR A 141 17.03 -18.05 -16.26
N PHE A 142 16.50 -18.01 -15.04
CA PHE A 142 17.24 -18.31 -13.82
C PHE A 142 16.46 -19.25 -12.90
N HIS A 143 17.18 -20.00 -12.06
CA HIS A 143 16.58 -20.90 -11.07
C HIS A 143 15.75 -20.14 -10.02
N PHE A 144 14.74 -20.83 -9.48
CA PHE A 144 13.82 -20.28 -8.47
C PHE A 144 14.54 -19.61 -7.29
N VAL A 145 15.50 -20.32 -6.66
CA VAL A 145 16.17 -19.86 -5.44
C VAL A 145 16.84 -18.49 -5.58
N PRO A 146 17.80 -18.26 -6.52
CA PRO A 146 18.46 -16.97 -6.64
C PRO A 146 17.51 -15.84 -7.04
N VAL A 147 16.53 -16.12 -7.90
CA VAL A 147 15.58 -15.10 -8.40
C VAL A 147 14.65 -14.64 -7.29
N THR A 148 14.06 -15.58 -6.54
CA THR A 148 13.16 -15.27 -5.43
C THR A 148 13.91 -14.58 -4.30
N PHE A 149 15.15 -14.99 -4.00
CA PHE A 149 15.95 -14.31 -2.99
C PHE A 149 16.18 -12.84 -3.34
N VAL A 150 16.63 -12.55 -4.57
CA VAL A 150 16.86 -11.18 -5.05
C VAL A 150 15.56 -10.38 -5.07
N PHE A 151 14.46 -10.97 -5.53
CA PHE A 151 13.15 -10.33 -5.54
C PHE A 151 12.69 -9.92 -4.14
N VAL A 152 12.71 -10.85 -3.18
CA VAL A 152 12.28 -10.56 -1.81
C VAL A 152 13.20 -9.52 -1.16
N ALA A 153 14.53 -9.62 -1.37
CA ALA A 153 15.47 -8.63 -0.87
C ALA A 153 15.19 -7.22 -1.42
N ALA A 154 14.95 -7.11 -2.73
CA ALA A 154 14.61 -5.86 -3.39
C ALA A 154 13.24 -5.31 -2.91
N LEU A 155 12.25 -6.18 -2.69
CA LEU A 155 10.95 -5.79 -2.16
C LEU A 155 11.10 -5.22 -0.74
N THR A 156 11.86 -5.91 0.11
CA THR A 156 12.18 -5.51 1.48
C THR A 156 12.94 -4.18 1.54
N ALA A 157 13.80 -3.89 0.55
CA ALA A 157 14.48 -2.61 0.40
C ALA A 157 13.51 -1.49 -0.04
N VAL A 158 12.65 -1.75 -1.03
CA VAL A 158 11.64 -0.77 -1.52
C VAL A 158 10.62 -0.43 -0.44
N LEU A 159 10.24 -1.39 0.42
CA LEU A 159 9.35 -1.17 1.56
C LEU A 159 10.00 -0.40 2.72
N GLY A 160 11.28 -0.03 2.61
CA GLY A 160 11.94 0.89 3.54
C GLY A 160 12.60 0.22 4.75
N SER A 161 12.74 -1.10 4.77
CA SER A 161 13.59 -1.73 5.79
C SER A 161 15.07 -1.47 5.46
N ARG A 162 15.81 -0.93 6.43
CA ARG A 162 17.21 -0.47 6.23
C ARG A 162 18.26 -1.36 6.90
N GLY A 163 17.86 -2.49 7.46
CA GLY A 163 18.78 -3.40 8.14
C GLY A 163 19.36 -4.43 7.18
N VAL A 164 20.70 -4.56 7.11
CA VAL A 164 21.37 -5.63 6.33
C VAL A 164 20.89 -7.01 6.79
N HIS A 165 20.63 -7.18 8.09
CA HIS A 165 19.99 -8.38 8.62
C HIS A 165 18.59 -8.61 8.06
N ALA A 166 17.77 -7.56 7.92
CA ALA A 166 16.44 -7.69 7.31
C ALA A 166 16.56 -8.05 5.81
N LEU A 167 17.52 -7.47 5.09
CA LEU A 167 17.72 -7.74 3.66
C LEU A 167 18.26 -9.15 3.36
N VAL A 168 18.78 -9.87 4.34
CA VAL A 168 19.34 -11.23 4.14
C VAL A 168 18.52 -12.30 4.84
N VAL A 169 18.19 -12.09 6.12
CA VAL A 169 17.48 -13.09 6.94
C VAL A 169 16.04 -13.26 6.45
N PHE A 170 15.35 -12.16 6.14
CA PHE A 170 13.95 -12.25 5.71
C PHE A 170 13.82 -12.97 4.35
N PRO A 171 14.59 -12.63 3.30
CA PRO A 171 14.59 -13.40 2.06
C PRO A 171 15.03 -14.85 2.24
N ALA A 172 16.04 -15.11 3.07
CA ALA A 172 16.50 -16.48 3.32
C ALA A 172 15.41 -17.34 3.97
N VAL A 173 14.69 -16.79 4.96
CA VAL A 173 13.58 -17.48 5.62
C VAL A 173 12.42 -17.73 4.65
N ILE A 174 12.04 -16.73 3.86
CA ILE A 174 10.96 -16.88 2.86
C ILE A 174 11.35 -17.93 1.83
N VAL A 175 12.53 -17.83 1.21
CA VAL A 175 13.00 -18.80 0.22
C VAL A 175 13.10 -20.19 0.82
N GLY A 176 13.64 -20.33 2.04
CA GLY A 176 13.72 -21.62 2.73
C GLY A 176 12.35 -22.23 3.01
N LEU A 177 11.38 -21.43 3.46
CA LEU A 177 10.01 -21.87 3.70
C LEU A 177 9.35 -22.30 2.39
N THR A 178 9.44 -21.48 1.33
CA THR A 178 8.84 -21.77 0.04
C THR A 178 9.47 -23.00 -0.62
N TYR A 179 10.80 -23.13 -0.54
CA TYR A 179 11.52 -24.32 -0.99
C TYR A 179 11.13 -25.56 -0.18
N GLY A 180 10.96 -25.43 1.14
CA GLY A 180 10.48 -26.52 2.00
C GLY A 180 9.07 -26.97 1.62
N ILE A 181 8.16 -26.04 1.35
CA ILE A 181 6.80 -26.38 0.94
C ILE A 181 6.81 -27.05 -0.45
N PHE A 182 7.44 -26.45 -1.45
CA PHE A 182 7.39 -26.99 -2.81
C PHE A 182 8.26 -28.25 -3.00
N GLY A 183 9.46 -28.26 -2.42
CA GLY A 183 10.40 -29.36 -2.54
C GLY A 183 10.06 -30.54 -1.63
N LEU A 184 9.74 -30.28 -0.35
CA LEU A 184 9.51 -31.33 0.63
C LEU A 184 8.06 -31.82 0.63
N LEU A 185 7.08 -30.92 0.53
CA LEU A 185 5.66 -31.25 0.66
C LEU A 185 5.01 -31.62 -0.68
N LEU A 186 5.37 -30.92 -1.75
CA LEU A 186 4.79 -31.12 -3.08
C LEU A 186 5.65 -31.98 -4.02
N ARG A 187 6.90 -32.31 -3.65
CA ARG A 187 7.87 -33.09 -4.46
C ARG A 187 8.00 -32.61 -5.91
N VAL A 188 7.81 -31.31 -6.15
CA VAL A 188 7.98 -30.73 -7.48
C VAL A 188 9.48 -30.55 -7.72
N PRO A 189 10.03 -30.99 -8.88
CA PRO A 189 11.39 -30.64 -9.25
C PRO A 189 11.47 -29.12 -9.46
N LEU A 190 12.21 -28.45 -8.56
CA LEU A 190 12.43 -27.00 -8.49
C LEU A 190 13.68 -26.57 -9.27
#